data_AF-A0A6P9DF18-F1
#
_entry.id   AF-A0A6P9DF18-F1
#
_cell.length_a   1.000
_cell.length_b   1.000
_cell.length_c   1.000
_cell.angle_alpha   90.00
_cell.angle_beta   90.00
_cell.angle_gamma   90.00
#
_symmetry.space_group_name_H-M   'P 1'
#
loop_
_entity.id
_entity.type
_entity.pdbx_description
1 polymer ?
#
loop_
_entity_poly.entity_id
_entity_poly.type
_entity_poly.pdbx_seq_one_letter_code
_entity_poly.pdbx_strand_id
1 'polypeptide(L)'
;MAVMSLLLRTAGRAGLRQPLTLSAGLGRSALLGPSASRSGVIVSLRHASEGKKMLFIRATRFYDHRFLRLMNWYVMLTGIPVLIIIAFANIYIGEAELAEIPEGYIPEHWEYYKHPISRWISRYIYCPPEKEYEKGMARLYIEFEKKKLRKLEAEASHLMYERGDGPWHQHEAPGTSMVDYAPKANPDF
;
A
#
# COMPACT_ATOMS: atom_id res chain seq x y z
N MET A 1 28.52 10.63 -12.76
CA MET A 1 28.63 11.07 -11.35
C MET A 1 30.01 10.78 -10.72
N ALA A 2 31.11 10.75 -11.49
CA ALA A 2 32.48 10.53 -10.98
C ALA A 2 33.41 11.75 -11.15
N VAL A 3 32.90 12.84 -11.75
CA VAL A 3 33.70 14.04 -12.09
C VAL A 3 33.74 15.03 -10.91
N MET A 4 32.72 15.04 -10.05
CA MET A 4 32.63 15.93 -8.88
C MET A 4 33.51 15.50 -7.69
N SER A 5 34.07 14.28 -7.72
CA SER A 5 34.94 13.76 -6.65
C SER A 5 36.44 14.02 -6.89
N LEU A 6 36.85 14.37 -8.11
CA LEU A 6 38.24 14.65 -8.44
C LEU A 6 38.62 16.12 -8.17
N LEU A 7 37.70 17.07 -8.38
CA LEU A 7 37.93 18.50 -8.10
C LEU A 7 37.97 18.85 -6.61
N LEU A 8 37.27 18.10 -5.76
CA LEU A 8 37.31 18.32 -4.30
C LEU A 8 38.62 17.84 -3.67
N ARG A 9 39.32 16.90 -4.30
CA ARG A 9 40.59 16.35 -3.80
C ARG A 9 41.82 17.18 -4.19
N THR A 10 41.74 18.02 -5.23
CA THR A 10 42.84 18.90 -5.65
C THR A 10 42.82 20.27 -4.94
N ALA A 11 41.67 20.72 -4.43
CA ALA A 11 41.57 21.96 -3.64
C ALA A 11 42.16 21.83 -2.21
N GLY A 12 42.23 20.62 -1.66
CA GLY A 12 42.73 20.37 -0.29
C GLY A 12 44.25 20.44 -0.12
N ARG A 13 45.03 20.62 -1.20
CA ARG A 13 46.51 20.63 -1.15
C ARG A 13 47.17 21.97 -1.46
N ALA A 14 46.41 23.00 -1.85
CA ALA A 14 46.96 24.33 -2.16
C ALA A 14 46.79 25.37 -1.02
N GLY A 15 46.14 25.01 0.10
CA GLY A 15 45.88 25.92 1.22
C GLY A 15 46.82 25.79 2.43
N LEU A 16 47.85 24.96 2.36
CA LEU A 16 48.86 24.82 3.43
C LEU A 16 50.19 25.41 2.93
N ARG A 17 50.30 26.74 2.99
CA ARG A 17 51.53 27.55 3.16
C ARG A 17 51.26 28.99 2.73
N GLN A 18 50.52 29.73 3.54
CA GLN A 18 50.71 31.18 3.64
C GLN A 18 50.86 31.51 5.13
N PRO A 19 52.04 31.97 5.59
CA PRO A 19 52.08 32.66 6.87
C PRO A 19 51.27 33.94 6.68
N LEU A 20 50.13 34.03 7.36
CA LEU A 20 49.37 35.27 7.45
C LEU A 20 50.21 36.27 8.25
N THR A 21 51.04 37.03 7.54
CA THR A 21 51.59 38.29 8.03
C THR A 21 50.45 39.30 7.99
N LEU A 22 49.65 39.33 9.06
CA LEU A 22 48.81 40.47 9.36
C LEU A 22 49.49 41.26 10.47
N SER A 23 50.16 42.33 10.05
CA SER A 23 50.58 43.41 10.93
C SER A 23 49.36 44.17 11.42
N ALA A 24 49.13 44.20 12.73
CA ALA A 24 48.78 45.43 13.46
C ALA A 24 48.61 45.16 14.96
N GLY A 25 49.38 45.90 15.76
CA GLY A 25 48.96 46.33 17.10
C GLY A 25 49.43 45.46 18.26
N LEU A 26 50.56 45.86 18.86
CA LEU A 26 51.02 45.55 20.23
C LEU A 26 51.67 44.17 20.49
N GLY A 27 52.97 44.24 20.82
CA GLY A 27 53.62 43.24 21.67
C GLY A 27 54.53 42.25 20.95
N ARG A 28 55.78 42.65 20.71
CA ARG A 28 56.87 41.71 20.40
C ARG A 28 57.11 40.78 21.61
N SER A 29 56.83 39.50 21.45
CA SER A 29 57.65 38.44 22.07
C SER A 29 57.63 37.21 21.18
N ALA A 30 58.81 36.87 20.64
CA ALA A 30 59.03 35.63 19.92
C ALA A 30 59.07 34.50 20.95
N LEU A 31 57.96 33.78 21.13
CA LEU A 31 57.87 32.63 22.05
C LEU A 31 58.27 31.31 21.39
N LEU A 32 59.25 31.33 20.48
CA LEU A 32 59.88 30.11 19.99
C LEU A 32 61.38 30.39 19.84
N GLY A 33 62.12 30.09 20.91
CA GLY A 33 63.57 29.98 20.84
C GLY A 33 63.99 28.85 19.89
N PRO A 34 65.17 28.94 19.26
CA PRO A 34 65.64 27.98 18.26
C PRO A 34 66.19 26.71 18.91
N SER A 35 65.38 26.04 19.74
CA SER A 35 65.71 24.75 20.34
C SER A 35 64.45 23.96 20.67
N ALA A 36 63.78 23.47 19.63
CA ALA A 36 62.91 22.31 19.74
C ALA A 36 63.17 21.44 18.51
N SER A 37 64.29 20.73 18.62
CA SER A 37 64.72 19.68 17.72
C SER A 37 63.59 18.68 17.47
N ARG A 38 63.35 18.44 16.18
CA ARG A 38 63.03 17.16 15.52
C ARG A 38 62.24 16.11 16.33
N SER A 39 61.17 15.66 15.69
CA SER A 39 60.29 14.53 16.02
C SER A 39 59.18 14.86 17.03
N GLY A 40 57.95 14.57 16.63
CA GLY A 40 56.79 14.71 17.50
C GLY A 40 55.60 15.24 16.72
N VAL A 41 54.73 14.33 16.30
CA VAL A 41 53.36 14.63 15.90
C VAL A 41 52.76 15.56 16.95
N ILE A 42 52.35 16.77 16.56
CA ILE A 42 51.65 17.71 17.43
C ILE A 42 50.25 17.13 17.65
N VAL A 43 50.11 16.28 18.66
CA VAL A 43 48.81 15.79 19.12
C VAL A 43 48.23 16.87 20.03
N SER A 44 47.06 17.39 19.68
CA SER A 44 46.29 18.27 20.57
C SER A 44 45.84 17.47 21.80
N LEU A 45 46.61 17.54 22.87
CA LEU A 45 46.23 17.02 24.18
C LEU A 45 45.21 17.98 24.80
N ARG A 46 43.93 17.60 24.78
CA ARG A 46 42.89 18.30 25.55
C ARG A 46 42.99 17.86 27.01
N HIS A 47 43.56 18.71 27.86
CA HIS A 47 43.52 18.57 29.32
C HIS A 47 42.12 18.97 29.82
N ALA A 48 41.14 18.08 29.68
CA ALA A 48 39.80 18.30 30.23
C ALA A 48 39.33 17.02 30.93
N SER A 49 39.45 17.00 32.26
CA SER A 49 38.82 16.09 33.26
C SER A 49 39.84 15.50 34.24
N GLU A 50 39.59 15.69 35.53
CA GLU A 50 40.30 15.16 36.70
C GLU A 50 40.01 13.66 36.93
N GLY A 51 40.24 12.86 35.88
CA GLY A 51 40.04 11.42 35.88
C GLY A 51 40.23 10.85 34.48
N LYS A 52 41.02 9.77 34.37
CA LYS A 52 41.35 9.09 33.11
C LYS A 52 40.09 8.41 32.52
N LYS A 53 39.23 9.18 31.85
CA LYS A 53 38.05 8.65 31.14
C LYS A 53 38.49 8.06 29.81
N MET A 54 38.20 6.77 29.60
CA MET A 54 38.48 6.07 28.35
C MET A 54 37.35 6.30 27.35
N LEU A 55 37.70 6.47 26.07
CA LEU A 55 36.71 6.52 24.99
C LEU A 55 36.21 5.10 24.70
N PHE A 56 34.93 4.86 24.92
CA PHE A 56 34.29 3.60 24.55
C PHE A 56 33.86 3.63 23.09
N ILE A 57 34.45 2.77 22.26
CA ILE A 57 34.04 2.61 20.86
C ILE A 57 32.70 1.86 20.88
N ARG A 58 31.62 2.57 20.53
CA ARG A 58 30.27 2.01 20.41
C ARG A 58 29.74 2.32 19.00
N ALA A 59 28.90 1.43 18.47
CA ALA A 59 28.16 1.68 17.25
C ALA A 59 27.27 2.94 17.37
N THR A 60 26.95 3.57 16.24
CA THR A 60 26.09 4.75 16.23
C THR A 60 24.67 4.39 16.65
N ARG A 61 24.19 4.97 17.76
CA ARG A 61 22.78 4.85 18.21
C ARG A 61 21.89 5.95 17.64
N PHE A 62 22.45 6.84 16.81
CA PHE A 62 21.74 8.02 16.33
C PHE A 62 20.53 7.65 15.47
N TYR A 63 20.69 6.68 14.57
CA TYR A 63 19.65 6.27 13.65
C TYR A 63 18.50 5.56 14.34
N ASP A 64 18.79 4.67 15.29
CA ASP A 64 17.77 3.97 16.07
C ASP A 64 16.91 4.95 16.87
N HIS A 65 17.56 5.89 17.58
CA HIS A 65 16.84 6.91 18.35
C HIS A 65 16.07 7.86 17.44
N ARG A 66 16.61 8.20 16.26
CA ARG A 66 15.91 9.04 15.28
C ARG A 66 14.67 8.31 14.73
N PHE A 67 14.79 7.02 14.41
CA PHE A 67 13.69 6.20 13.93
C PHE A 67 12.57 6.11 14.97
N LEU A 68 12.88 5.76 16.22
CA LEU A 68 11.89 5.68 17.29
C LEU A 68 11.20 7.02 17.57
N ARG A 69 11.95 8.12 17.55
CA ARG A 69 11.36 9.46 17.69
C ARG A 69 10.41 9.80 16.54
N LEU A 70 10.79 9.50 15.29
CA LEU A 70 9.94 9.73 14.13
C LEU A 70 8.69 8.84 14.17
N MET A 71 8.84 7.56 14.49
CA MET A 71 7.72 6.63 14.62
C MET A 71 6.73 7.11 15.68
N ASN A 72 7.21 7.46 16.88
CA ASN A 72 6.36 7.98 17.95
C ASN A 72 5.69 9.29 17.52
N TRP A 73 6.41 10.20 16.85
CA TRP A 73 5.84 11.44 16.34
C TRP A 73 4.66 11.20 15.40
N TYR A 74 4.80 10.33 14.40
CA TYR A 74 3.73 10.05 13.44
C TYR A 74 2.55 9.30 14.07
N VAL A 75 2.80 8.40 15.04
CA VAL A 75 1.73 7.72 15.77
C VAL A 75 0.96 8.70 16.65
N MET A 76 1.65 9.58 17.38
CA MET A 76 1.00 10.56 18.26
C MET A 76 0.27 11.66 17.49
N LEU A 77 0.77 12.02 16.29
CA LEU A 77 0.17 13.02 15.41
C LEU A 77 -1.30 12.70 15.08
N THR A 78 -1.63 11.44 14.82
CA THR A 78 -3.01 10.99 14.54
C THR A 78 -3.67 10.35 15.76
N GLY A 79 -2.90 9.68 16.62
CA GLY A 79 -3.40 8.99 17.80
C GLY A 79 -4.03 9.94 18.82
N ILE A 80 -3.42 11.10 19.10
CA ILE A 80 -3.96 12.07 20.07
C ILE A 80 -5.31 12.63 19.59
N PRO A 81 -5.46 13.16 18.34
CA PRO A 81 -6.76 13.58 17.84
C PRO A 81 -7.83 12.49 17.85
N VAL A 82 -7.49 11.25 17.48
CA VAL A 82 -8.44 10.13 17.48
C VAL A 82 -8.92 9.80 18.89
N LEU A 83 -8.02 9.74 19.87
CA LEU A 83 -8.39 9.51 21.28
C LEU A 83 -9.29 10.63 21.81
N ILE A 84 -9.00 11.88 21.44
CA ILE A 84 -9.84 13.02 21.79
C ILE A 84 -11.24 12.84 21.20
N ILE A 85 -11.37 12.52 19.90
CA ILE A 85 -12.67 12.28 19.25
C ILE A 85 -13.46 11.16 19.93
N ILE A 86 -12.80 10.04 20.27
CA ILE A 86 -13.44 8.93 20.99
C ILE A 86 -13.90 9.37 22.38
N ALA A 87 -13.07 10.10 23.11
CA ALA A 87 -13.42 10.62 24.43
C ALA A 87 -14.61 11.60 24.35
N PHE A 88 -14.62 12.51 23.37
CA PHE A 88 -15.74 13.42 23.12
C PHE A 88 -17.02 12.66 22.78
N ALA A 89 -16.95 11.64 21.92
CA ALA A 89 -18.12 10.82 21.58
C ALA A 89 -18.68 10.13 22.83
N ASN A 90 -17.84 9.58 23.70
CA ASN A 90 -18.28 8.86 24.89
C ASN A 90 -18.82 9.78 25.99
N ILE A 91 -18.26 10.98 26.16
CA ILE A 91 -18.67 11.91 27.23
C ILE A 91 -19.94 12.68 26.85
N TYR A 92 -20.03 13.19 25.61
CA TYR A 92 -21.11 14.10 25.21
C TYR A 92 -22.29 13.39 24.55
N ILE A 93 -22.05 12.32 23.78
CA ILE A 93 -23.12 11.56 23.09
C ILE A 93 -23.52 10.37 23.95
N GLY A 94 -22.54 9.64 24.48
CA GLY A 94 -22.77 8.44 25.29
C GLY A 94 -23.16 7.22 24.47
N GLU A 95 -23.34 6.09 25.15
CA GLU A 95 -23.84 4.86 24.54
C GLU A 95 -25.38 4.88 24.46
N ALA A 96 -25.94 4.29 23.40
CA ALA A 96 -27.37 4.13 23.29
C ALA A 96 -27.88 3.02 24.24
N GLU A 97 -29.08 3.22 24.75
CA GLU A 97 -29.82 2.21 25.49
C GLU A 97 -30.63 1.33 24.53
N LEU A 98 -30.76 0.04 24.89
CA LEU A 98 -31.60 -0.88 24.13
C LEU A 98 -33.06 -0.56 24.45
N ALA A 99 -33.81 -0.18 23.42
CA ALA A 99 -35.24 0.03 23.51
C ALA A 99 -35.97 -0.99 22.63
N GLU A 100 -37.19 -1.33 23.02
CA GLU A 100 -38.09 -2.11 22.17
C GLU A 100 -38.47 -1.29 20.94
N ILE A 101 -38.69 -1.99 19.82
CA ILE A 101 -39.08 -1.34 18.57
C ILE A 101 -40.54 -0.91 18.71
N PRO A 102 -40.87 0.39 18.54
CA PRO A 102 -42.23 0.84 18.67
C PRO A 102 -43.10 0.32 17.53
N GLU A 103 -44.38 0.09 17.80
CA GLU A 103 -45.30 -0.46 16.81
C GLU A 103 -45.38 0.44 15.56
N GLY A 104 -45.17 -0.17 14.38
CA GLY A 104 -45.23 0.52 13.09
C GLY A 104 -43.96 1.28 12.70
N TYR A 105 -42.93 1.33 13.55
CA TYR A 105 -41.62 1.89 13.19
C TYR A 105 -40.68 0.79 12.70
N ILE A 106 -40.02 1.02 11.56
CA ILE A 106 -38.98 0.14 11.03
C ILE A 106 -37.65 0.85 11.25
N PRO A 107 -36.80 0.37 12.17
CA PRO A 107 -35.51 0.98 12.41
C PRO A 107 -34.61 0.86 11.19
N GLU A 108 -33.83 1.91 10.96
CA GLU A 108 -32.76 1.89 9.97
C GLU A 108 -31.63 0.95 10.41
N HIS A 109 -30.89 0.40 9.46
CA HIS A 109 -29.86 -0.63 9.72
C HIS A 109 -28.76 -0.20 10.71
N TRP A 110 -28.51 1.10 10.84
CA TRP A 110 -27.51 1.63 11.76
C TRP A 110 -28.03 1.82 13.19
N GLU A 111 -29.35 1.87 13.39
CA GLU A 111 -29.97 2.08 14.71
C GLU A 111 -29.78 0.88 15.64
N TYR A 112 -29.62 -0.32 15.07
CA TYR A 112 -29.32 -1.55 15.80
C TYR A 112 -27.96 -1.56 16.53
N TYR A 113 -27.06 -0.60 16.25
CA TYR A 113 -25.75 -0.54 16.90
C TYR A 113 -25.76 0.37 18.14
N LYS A 114 -25.15 -0.11 19.24
CA LYS A 114 -25.08 0.58 20.53
C LYS A 114 -24.18 1.82 20.52
N HIS A 115 -22.96 1.68 19.99
CA HIS A 115 -21.92 2.70 20.10
C HIS A 115 -22.05 3.76 18.98
N PRO A 116 -21.95 5.07 19.28
CA PRO A 116 -22.17 6.14 18.30
C PRO A 116 -21.20 6.09 17.11
N ILE A 117 -19.94 5.70 17.34
CA ILE A 117 -18.97 5.51 16.25
C ILE A 117 -19.35 4.33 15.36
N SER A 118 -19.79 3.21 15.93
CA SER A 118 -20.22 2.03 15.14
C SER A 118 -21.47 2.35 14.33
N ARG A 119 -22.38 3.13 14.92
CA ARG A 119 -23.57 3.67 14.27
C ARG A 119 -23.22 4.59 13.10
N TRP A 120 -22.26 5.50 13.28
CA TRP A 120 -21.76 6.38 12.23
C TRP A 120 -21.12 5.59 11.07
N ILE A 121 -20.26 4.61 11.39
CA ILE A 121 -19.63 3.72 10.39
C ILE A 121 -20.71 2.98 9.60
N SER A 122 -21.69 2.40 10.29
CA SER A 122 -22.74 1.61 9.65
C SER A 122 -23.63 2.46 8.76
N ARG A 123 -23.88 3.73 9.14
CA ARG A 123 -24.68 4.66 8.34
C ARG A 123 -23.99 5.12 7.06
N TYR A 124 -22.68 5.40 7.11
CA TYR A 124 -21.97 6.05 6.00
C TYR A 124 -21.07 5.13 5.18
N ILE A 125 -20.57 4.04 5.78
CA ILE A 125 -19.57 3.16 5.14
C ILE A 125 -20.21 1.83 4.75
N TYR A 126 -20.96 1.20 5.65
CA TYR A 126 -21.54 -0.12 5.38
C TYR A 126 -22.89 -0.05 4.68
N CYS A 127 -23.16 -1.07 3.88
CA CYS A 127 -24.47 -1.25 3.29
C CYS A 127 -25.45 -1.81 4.33
N PRO A 128 -26.75 -1.51 4.19
CA PRO A 128 -27.78 -2.20 4.95
C PRO A 128 -27.72 -3.71 4.69
N PRO A 129 -27.85 -4.55 5.74
CA PRO A 129 -27.74 -6.00 5.61
C PRO A 129 -28.84 -6.58 4.71
N GLU A 130 -30.03 -5.99 4.68
CA GLU A 130 -31.15 -6.39 3.81
C GLU A 130 -30.74 -6.33 2.34
N LYS A 131 -30.06 -5.24 1.95
CA LYS A 131 -29.55 -5.05 0.59
C LYS A 131 -28.51 -6.09 0.21
N GLU A 132 -27.60 -6.43 1.12
CA GLU A 132 -26.59 -7.46 0.86
C GLU A 132 -27.22 -8.86 0.75
N TYR A 133 -28.20 -9.15 1.59
CA TYR A 133 -28.96 -10.39 1.56
C TYR A 133 -29.70 -10.57 0.23
N GLU A 134 -30.49 -9.58 -0.19
CA GLU A 134 -31.25 -9.62 -1.44
C GLU A 134 -30.34 -9.70 -2.67
N LYS A 135 -29.26 -8.91 -2.69
CA LYS A 135 -28.25 -8.99 -3.75
C LYS A 135 -27.61 -10.38 -3.81
N GLY A 136 -27.38 -11.00 -2.65
CA GLY A 136 -26.90 -12.38 -2.54
C GLY A 136 -27.89 -13.36 -3.14
N MET A 137 -29.16 -13.26 -2.77
CA MET A 137 -30.23 -14.12 -3.30
C MET A 137 -30.40 -13.98 -4.81
N ALA A 138 -30.41 -12.75 -5.33
CA ALA A 138 -30.50 -12.49 -6.76
C ALA A 138 -29.32 -13.11 -7.53
N ARG A 139 -28.10 -12.99 -6.98
CA ARG A 139 -26.91 -13.61 -7.58
C ARG A 139 -27.03 -15.13 -7.62
N LEU A 140 -27.44 -15.75 -6.50
CA LEU A 140 -27.61 -17.20 -6.44
C LEU A 140 -28.65 -17.69 -7.44
N TYR A 141 -29.77 -16.98 -7.55
CA TYR A 141 -30.83 -17.29 -8.49
C TYR A 141 -30.31 -17.31 -9.94
N ILE A 142 -29.65 -16.23 -10.35
CA ILE A 142 -29.08 -16.10 -11.71
C ILE A 142 -28.08 -17.22 -12.00
N GLU A 143 -27.18 -17.50 -11.07
CA GLU A 143 -26.18 -18.56 -11.27
C GLU A 143 -26.80 -19.97 -11.30
N PHE A 144 -27.85 -20.19 -10.51
CA PHE A 144 -28.61 -21.42 -10.54
C PHE A 144 -29.32 -21.62 -11.89
N GLU A 145 -29.97 -20.59 -12.43
CA GLU A 145 -30.61 -20.63 -13.75
C GLU A 145 -29.60 -20.89 -14.86
N LYS A 146 -28.47 -20.17 -14.86
CA LYS A 146 -27.38 -20.42 -15.82
C LYS A 146 -26.89 -21.86 -15.74
N LYS A 147 -26.72 -22.42 -14.54
CA LYS A 147 -26.32 -23.82 -14.36
C LYS A 147 -27.35 -24.79 -14.95
N LYS A 148 -28.65 -24.54 -14.71
CA LYS A 148 -29.73 -25.35 -15.26
C LYS A 148 -29.74 -25.30 -16.79
N LEU A 149 -29.63 -24.11 -17.37
CA LEU A 149 -29.58 -23.92 -18.82
C LEU A 149 -28.39 -24.64 -19.46
N ARG A 150 -27.18 -24.50 -18.89
CA ARG A 150 -25.99 -25.22 -19.39
C ARG A 150 -26.16 -26.74 -19.36
N LYS A 151 -26.84 -27.27 -18.33
CA LYS A 151 -27.15 -28.70 -18.27
C LYS A 151 -28.11 -29.11 -19.39
N LEU A 152 -29.19 -28.34 -19.57
CA LEU A 152 -30.16 -28.60 -20.64
C LEU A 152 -29.55 -28.45 -22.03
N GLU A 153 -28.68 -27.48 -22.23
CA GLU A 153 -27.94 -27.26 -23.48
C GLU A 153 -27.02 -28.46 -23.79
N ALA A 154 -26.29 -28.97 -22.80
CA ALA A 154 -25.44 -30.14 -22.97
C ALA A 154 -26.26 -31.39 -23.31
N GLU A 155 -27.39 -31.60 -22.63
CA GLU A 155 -28.32 -32.70 -22.93
C GLU A 155 -28.94 -32.56 -24.33
N ALA A 156 -29.36 -31.36 -24.72
CA ALA A 156 -29.91 -31.09 -26.04
C ALA A 156 -28.86 -31.31 -27.14
N SER A 157 -27.65 -30.79 -26.97
CA SER A 157 -26.55 -30.97 -27.92
C SER A 157 -26.19 -32.46 -28.10
N HIS A 158 -26.17 -33.23 -27.01
CA HIS A 158 -25.95 -34.68 -27.07
C HIS A 158 -27.04 -35.38 -27.90
N LEU A 159 -28.31 -35.12 -27.60
CA LEU A 159 -29.44 -35.74 -28.32
C LEU A 159 -29.48 -35.35 -29.80
N MET A 160 -29.20 -34.08 -30.12
CA MET A 160 -29.15 -33.60 -31.51
C MET A 160 -28.02 -34.26 -32.29
N TYR A 161 -26.87 -34.52 -31.66
CA TYR A 161 -25.77 -35.24 -32.28
C TYR A 161 -26.12 -36.73 -32.52
N GLU A 162 -26.76 -37.39 -31.55
CA GLU A 162 -27.16 -38.81 -31.70
C GLU A 162 -28.25 -39.03 -32.75
N ARG A 163 -29.24 -38.12 -32.82
CA ARG A 163 -30.41 -38.28 -33.70
C ARG A 163 -30.24 -37.63 -35.07
N GLY A 164 -29.52 -36.50 -35.14
CA GLY A 164 -29.37 -35.70 -36.36
C GLY A 164 -30.66 -34.98 -36.81
N ASP A 165 -31.69 -34.89 -35.96
CA ASP A 165 -32.99 -34.27 -36.25
C ASP A 165 -33.01 -32.75 -35.96
N GLY A 166 -32.04 -32.26 -35.18
CA GLY A 166 -31.93 -30.88 -34.78
C GLY A 166 -31.29 -29.96 -35.81
N PRO A 167 -31.39 -28.62 -35.64
CA PRO A 167 -30.72 -27.64 -36.50
C PRO A 167 -29.18 -27.62 -36.40
N TRP A 168 -28.59 -28.22 -35.36
CA TRP A 168 -27.13 -28.29 -35.20
C TRP A 168 -26.60 -29.63 -35.68
N HIS A 169 -25.32 -29.68 -36.08
CA HIS A 169 -24.66 -30.88 -36.64
C HIS A 169 -25.28 -31.43 -37.93
N GLN A 170 -25.98 -30.58 -38.70
CA GLN A 170 -26.48 -30.95 -40.02
C GLN A 170 -25.32 -30.99 -41.02
N HIS A 171 -25.06 -32.15 -41.58
CA HIS A 171 -24.14 -32.30 -42.69
C HIS A 171 -24.91 -32.11 -44.00
N GLU A 172 -24.45 -31.20 -44.85
CA GLU A 172 -25.08 -30.92 -46.13
C GLU A 172 -24.95 -32.14 -47.05
N ALA A 173 -26.08 -32.75 -47.38
CA ALA A 173 -26.17 -33.71 -48.46
C ALA A 173 -26.16 -32.96 -49.80
N PRO A 174 -25.62 -33.54 -50.89
CA PRO A 174 -25.68 -32.92 -52.20
C PRO A 174 -27.14 -32.62 -52.57
N GLY A 175 -27.39 -31.36 -52.91
CA GLY A 175 -28.74 -30.91 -53.25
C GLY A 175 -29.28 -31.61 -54.49
N THR A 176 -30.59 -31.84 -54.52
CA THR A 176 -31.30 -32.40 -55.67
C THR A 176 -31.23 -31.51 -56.91
N SER A 177 -30.81 -30.25 -56.76
CA SER A 177 -30.55 -29.31 -57.86
C SER A 177 -29.41 -29.74 -58.79
N MET A 178 -28.52 -30.62 -58.33
CA MET A 178 -27.41 -31.16 -59.15
C MET A 178 -27.87 -32.33 -60.03
N VAL A 179 -29.08 -32.86 -59.81
CA VAL A 179 -29.61 -33.99 -60.59
C VAL A 179 -30.11 -33.46 -61.94
N ASP A 180 -29.52 -33.96 -63.03
CA ASP A 180 -29.97 -33.67 -64.38
C ASP A 180 -31.12 -34.62 -64.78
N TYR A 181 -32.32 -34.07 -64.97
CA TYR A 181 -33.53 -34.79 -65.35
C TYR A 181 -33.72 -34.93 -66.88
N ALA A 182 -32.73 -34.57 -67.70
CA ALA A 182 -32.80 -34.78 -69.15
C ALA A 182 -32.88 -36.28 -69.52
N PRO A 183 -33.57 -36.65 -70.61
CA PRO A 183 -33.67 -38.04 -71.06
C PRO A 183 -32.27 -38.59 -71.39
N LYS A 184 -31.94 -39.75 -70.82
CA LYS A 184 -30.62 -40.39 -70.97
C LYS A 184 -30.63 -41.37 -72.14
N ALA A 185 -29.44 -41.79 -72.55
CA ALA A 185 -29.23 -42.64 -73.72
C ALA A 185 -29.70 -44.08 -73.53
N ASN A 186 -29.75 -44.58 -72.29
CA ASN A 186 -30.25 -45.91 -71.94
C ASN A 186 -31.63 -45.80 -71.30
N PRO A 187 -32.59 -46.69 -71.62
CA PRO A 187 -33.94 -46.62 -71.06
C PRO A 187 -34.04 -47.03 -69.57
N ASP A 188 -33.00 -47.66 -69.03
CA ASP A 188 -32.98 -48.18 -67.66
C ASP A 188 -32.51 -47.16 -66.59
N PHE A 189 -32.02 -45.97 -67.00
CA PHE A 189 -31.50 -44.93 -66.09
C PHE A 189 -31.93 -43.52 -66.51
#